data_AF-A0AAU0TLG6-F1
#
_entry.id   AF-A0AAU0TLG6-F1
#
_cell.length_a   1.000
_cell.length_b   1.000
_cell.length_c   1.000
_cell.angle_alpha   90.00
_cell.angle_beta   90.00
_cell.angle_gamma   90.00
#
_symmetry.space_group_name_H-M   'P 1'
#
loop_
_entity.id
_entity.type
_entity.pdbx_description
1 polymer ?
#
loop_
_entity_poly.entity_id
_entity_poly.type
_entity_poly.pdbx_seq_one_letter_code
_entity_poly.pdbx_strand_id
1 'polypeptide(L)'
;MADIALIDTISQCIAAAAGLGTAAFALVDTTKAFGGGVSNCGFSEIERVVALFFPKGEFNETTITPQMASSLGSHQLMLTLRANWLNGTALEGQKAIAKSLLKLRFSTATAGAYATATGMNAEVLASLAEKISNGTGLTLREGDAWARFDLMLTAILDQGYERGDQIYRNSAKALSVVVSIGLAVVGFYAYDQSFKSLGVALLVGLAATPVAPVAKDLTSAIAAGAKAAEAFRK
;
A
#
# COMPACT_ATOMS: atom_id res chain seq x y z
N MET A 1 -2.17 -15.02 -46.03
CA MET A 1 -3.10 -13.88 -45.82
C MET A 1 -4.08 -14.13 -44.68
N ALA A 2 -4.77 -15.28 -44.60
CA ALA A 2 -5.68 -15.58 -43.48
C ALA A 2 -4.98 -15.65 -42.09
N ASP A 3 -3.76 -16.18 -42.03
CA ASP A 3 -3.03 -16.34 -40.75
C ASP A 3 -2.60 -14.99 -40.13
N ILE A 4 -2.21 -14.01 -40.96
CA ILE A 4 -1.82 -12.66 -40.52
C ILE A 4 -3.02 -11.92 -39.91
N ALA A 5 -4.19 -12.01 -40.54
CA ALA A 5 -5.41 -11.37 -40.03
C ALA A 5 -5.87 -11.93 -38.67
N LEU A 6 -5.67 -13.23 -38.43
CA LEU A 6 -5.97 -13.85 -37.13
C LEU A 6 -5.04 -13.35 -36.03
N ILE A 7 -3.74 -13.22 -36.31
CA ILE A 7 -2.74 -12.73 -35.36
C ILE A 7 -3.02 -11.27 -34.97
N ASP A 8 -3.37 -10.43 -35.95
CA ASP A 8 -3.75 -9.04 -35.71
C ASP A 8 -4.99 -8.96 -34.83
N THR A 9 -5.99 -9.82 -35.09
CA THR A 9 -7.22 -9.88 -34.28
C THR A 9 -6.92 -10.29 -32.84
N ILE A 10 -6.09 -11.32 -32.62
CA ILE A 10 -5.70 -11.77 -31.27
C ILE A 10 -4.95 -10.66 -30.52
N SER A 11 -4.02 -9.99 -31.21
CA SER A 11 -3.25 -8.88 -30.64
C SER A 11 -4.15 -7.71 -30.24
N GLN A 12 -5.14 -7.37 -31.07
CA GLN A 12 -6.14 -6.35 -30.76
C GLN A 12 -7.01 -6.75 -29.55
N CYS A 13 -7.43 -8.02 -29.44
CA CYS A 13 -8.18 -8.50 -28.29
C CYS A 13 -7.36 -8.41 -26.99
N ILE A 14 -6.08 -8.77 -27.02
CA ILE A 14 -5.19 -8.66 -25.86
C ILE A 14 -5.01 -7.20 -25.46
N ALA A 15 -4.76 -6.32 -26.44
CA ALA A 15 -4.60 -4.88 -26.19
C ALA A 15 -5.89 -4.27 -25.60
N ALA A 16 -7.06 -4.65 -26.12
CA ALA A 16 -8.34 -4.20 -25.60
C ALA A 16 -8.58 -4.68 -24.16
N ALA A 17 -8.33 -5.95 -23.87
CA ALA A 17 -8.45 -6.50 -22.51
C ALA A 17 -7.47 -5.82 -21.54
N ALA A 18 -6.23 -5.56 -21.97
CA ALA A 18 -5.23 -4.87 -21.17
C ALA A 18 -5.61 -3.40 -20.88
N GLY A 19 -6.12 -2.71 -21.90
CA GLY A 19 -6.63 -1.34 -21.76
C GLY A 19 -7.80 -1.27 -20.79
N LEU A 20 -8.75 -2.21 -20.89
CA LEU A 20 -9.87 -2.34 -19.97
C LEU A 20 -9.41 -2.56 -18.52
N GLY A 21 -8.47 -3.49 -18.29
CA GLY A 21 -7.92 -3.75 -16.96
C GLY A 21 -7.18 -2.53 -16.39
N THR A 22 -6.40 -1.84 -17.22
CA THR A 22 -5.69 -0.61 -16.83
C THR A 22 -6.65 0.52 -16.45
N ALA A 23 -7.71 0.73 -17.25
CA ALA A 23 -8.74 1.71 -16.97
C ALA A 23 -9.50 1.38 -15.66
N ALA A 24 -9.79 0.10 -15.43
CA ALA A 24 -10.42 -0.34 -14.20
C ALA A 24 -9.54 -0.07 -12.96
N PHE A 25 -8.23 -0.35 -13.04
CA PHE A 25 -7.28 0.02 -11.98
C PHE A 25 -7.24 1.52 -11.74
N ALA A 26 -7.16 2.32 -12.80
CA ALA A 26 -7.14 3.78 -12.66
C ALA A 26 -8.41 4.29 -11.96
N LEU A 27 -9.58 3.73 -12.30
CA LEU A 27 -10.85 4.10 -11.65
C LEU A 27 -10.93 3.65 -10.18
N VAL A 28 -10.32 2.50 -9.84
CA VAL A 28 -10.18 2.09 -8.44
C VAL A 28 -9.22 3.02 -7.70
N ASP A 29 -8.13 3.45 -8.33
CA ASP A 29 -7.18 4.36 -7.72
C ASP A 29 -7.79 5.75 -7.44
N THR A 30 -8.64 6.26 -8.34
CA THR A 30 -9.34 7.54 -8.14
C THR A 30 -10.34 7.51 -6.99
N THR A 31 -10.70 6.33 -6.46
CA THR A 31 -11.51 6.24 -5.23
C THR A 31 -10.84 6.95 -4.04
N LYS A 32 -9.51 7.16 -4.07
CA LYS A 32 -8.77 7.94 -3.07
C LYS A 32 -9.33 9.36 -2.89
N ALA A 33 -9.85 9.97 -3.95
CA ALA A 33 -10.49 11.28 -3.88
C ALA A 33 -11.71 11.31 -2.94
N PHE A 34 -12.32 10.15 -2.68
CA PHE A 34 -13.49 9.99 -1.82
C PHE A 34 -13.08 9.43 -0.47
N GLY A 35 -12.46 10.28 0.36
CA GLY A 35 -12.11 9.94 1.75
C GLY A 35 -11.02 8.88 1.89
N GLY A 36 -10.15 8.72 0.89
CA GLY A 36 -9.04 7.77 0.88
C GLY A 36 -9.33 6.44 0.19
N GLY A 37 -10.59 6.12 -0.13
CA GLY A 37 -10.97 4.98 -0.97
C GLY A 37 -10.29 3.66 -0.59
N VAL A 38 -9.80 2.94 -1.61
CA VAL A 38 -9.09 1.66 -1.44
C VAL A 38 -7.80 1.77 -0.61
N SER A 39 -7.18 2.96 -0.53
CA SER A 39 -5.98 3.16 0.29
C SER A 39 -6.26 3.00 1.78
N ASN A 40 -7.49 3.20 2.25
CA ASN A 40 -7.82 3.01 3.67
C ASN A 40 -7.65 1.55 4.11
N CYS A 41 -7.81 0.57 3.21
CA CYS A 41 -7.61 -0.85 3.53
C CYS A 41 -6.18 -1.12 4.01
N GLY A 42 -5.18 -0.62 3.28
CA GLY A 42 -3.77 -0.79 3.65
C GLY A 42 -3.36 0.08 4.85
N PHE A 43 -3.91 1.29 4.96
CA PHE A 43 -3.56 2.22 6.04
C PHE A 43 -3.94 1.69 7.44
N SER A 44 -5.02 0.90 7.53
CA SER A 44 -5.44 0.29 8.81
C SER A 44 -4.33 -0.54 9.49
N GLU A 45 -3.45 -1.15 8.72
CA GLU A 45 -2.34 -1.93 9.25
C GLU A 45 -1.19 -1.03 9.76
N ILE A 46 -0.95 0.08 9.08
CA ILE A 46 -0.01 1.12 9.54
C ILE A 46 -0.52 1.71 10.86
N GLU A 47 -1.80 2.05 10.91
CA GLU A 47 -2.47 2.55 12.12
C GLU A 47 -2.31 1.55 13.27
N ARG A 48 -2.57 0.26 13.00
CA ARG A 48 -2.44 -0.83 13.98
C ARG A 48 -1.04 -0.94 14.58
N VAL A 49 0.02 -0.93 13.76
CA VAL A 49 1.39 -1.07 14.28
C VAL A 49 1.87 0.20 14.97
N VAL A 50 1.47 1.37 14.50
CA VAL A 50 1.87 2.64 15.10
C VAL A 50 1.13 2.84 16.44
N ALA A 51 -0.13 2.41 16.55
CA ALA A 51 -0.92 2.44 17.79
C ALA A 51 -0.24 1.71 18.96
N LEU A 52 0.61 0.72 18.70
CA LEU A 52 1.35 -0.01 19.75
C LEU A 52 2.25 0.93 20.59
N PHE A 53 2.70 2.03 20.01
CA PHE A 53 3.59 3.01 20.65
C PHE A 53 2.82 4.10 21.40
N PHE A 54 1.51 3.96 21.59
CA PHE A 54 0.69 4.89 22.34
C PHE A 54 0.27 4.26 23.67
N PRO A 55 0.41 4.98 24.79
CA PRO A 55 -0.28 4.66 26.03
C PRO A 55 -1.76 4.35 25.79
N LYS A 56 -2.30 3.37 26.54
CA LYS A 56 -3.71 2.98 26.44
C LYS A 56 -4.60 4.18 26.72
N GLY A 57 -5.50 4.50 25.78
CA GLY A 57 -6.42 5.63 25.89
C GLY A 57 -5.97 6.91 25.17
N GLU A 58 -4.70 6.99 24.74
CA GLU A 58 -4.15 8.19 24.06
C GLU A 58 -4.36 8.16 22.53
N PHE A 59 -4.56 6.96 21.98
CA PHE A 59 -4.77 6.78 20.56
C PHE A 59 -6.16 7.30 20.17
N ASN A 60 -6.19 8.30 19.28
CA ASN A 60 -7.37 9.10 18.90
C ASN A 60 -7.83 10.17 19.90
N GLU A 61 -7.01 10.48 20.92
CA GLU A 61 -7.29 11.60 21.81
C GLU A 61 -6.94 12.94 21.12
N THR A 62 -7.94 13.80 20.92
CA THR A 62 -7.78 15.13 20.30
C THR A 62 -7.48 16.23 21.32
N THR A 63 -7.53 15.89 22.62
CA THR A 63 -7.33 16.83 23.72
C THR A 63 -5.85 16.86 24.08
N ILE A 64 -5.19 18.00 23.86
CA ILE A 64 -3.81 18.20 24.29
C ILE A 64 -3.83 18.39 25.82
N THR A 65 -3.30 17.42 26.56
CA THR A 65 -3.07 17.58 28.01
C THR A 65 -1.73 18.31 28.25
N PRO A 66 -1.55 19.00 29.39
CA PRO A 66 -0.27 19.65 29.73
C PRO A 66 0.93 18.69 29.74
N GLN A 67 0.70 17.41 30.07
CA GLN A 67 1.70 16.34 29.98
C GLN A 67 2.14 16.01 28.55
N MET A 68 1.33 16.35 27.54
CA MET A 68 1.63 16.15 26.12
C MET A 68 2.26 17.37 25.45
N ALA A 69 2.37 18.50 26.16
CA ALA A 69 2.77 19.80 25.59
C ALA A 69 4.19 19.79 24.96
N SER A 70 5.01 18.78 25.25
CA SER A 70 6.35 18.58 24.68
C SER A 70 6.46 17.47 23.63
N SER A 71 5.37 16.78 23.29
CA SER A 71 5.37 15.63 22.37
C SER A 71 4.43 15.84 21.18
N LEU A 72 4.80 15.35 20.00
CA LEU A 72 3.90 15.32 18.84
C LEU A 72 2.62 14.54 19.20
N GLY A 73 1.45 15.18 19.11
CA GLY A 73 0.17 14.52 19.42
C GLY A 73 -0.11 13.32 18.50
N SER A 74 -0.84 12.33 19.02
CA SER A 74 -1.23 11.11 18.28
C SER A 74 -1.96 11.43 16.98
N HIS A 75 -2.90 12.36 17.05
CA HIS A 75 -3.67 12.83 15.91
C HIS A 75 -2.79 13.45 14.81
N GLN A 76 -1.85 14.34 15.17
CA GLN A 76 -0.99 15.00 14.19
C GLN A 76 -0.05 13.99 13.50
N LEU A 77 0.50 13.05 14.27
CA LEU A 77 1.32 11.97 13.74
C LEU A 77 0.51 11.12 12.73
N MET A 78 -0.69 10.69 13.11
CA MET A 78 -1.58 9.91 12.23
C MET A 78 -1.95 10.66 10.95
N LEU A 79 -2.27 11.96 11.04
CA LEU A 79 -2.54 12.79 9.87
C LEU A 79 -1.34 12.85 8.92
N THR A 80 -0.13 13.04 9.44
CA THR A 80 1.08 13.05 8.61
C THR A 80 1.31 11.71 7.93
N LEU A 81 1.15 10.58 8.64
CA LEU A 81 1.30 9.26 8.02
C LEU A 81 0.23 9.00 6.97
N ARG A 82 -1.03 9.37 7.25
CA ARG A 82 -2.14 9.22 6.30
C ARG A 82 -1.95 10.05 5.06
N ALA A 83 -1.49 11.29 5.19
CA ALA A 83 -1.19 12.16 4.06
C ALA A 83 -0.09 11.56 3.16
N ASN A 84 1.00 11.08 3.75
CA ASN A 84 2.07 10.41 2.99
C ASN A 84 1.60 9.15 2.28
N TRP A 85 0.77 8.35 2.95
CA TRP A 85 0.18 7.14 2.39
C TRP A 85 -0.72 7.44 1.18
N LEU A 86 -1.64 8.41 1.32
CA LEU A 86 -2.57 8.80 0.26
C LEU A 86 -1.86 9.46 -0.93
N ASN A 87 -0.80 10.24 -0.68
CA ASN A 87 -0.01 10.87 -1.72
C ASN A 87 0.95 9.89 -2.44
N GLY A 88 1.03 8.63 -2.00
CA GLY A 88 1.86 7.62 -2.63
C GLY A 88 3.36 7.86 -2.45
N THR A 89 3.79 8.42 -1.32
CA THR A 89 5.21 8.54 -0.97
C THR A 89 5.89 7.16 -1.06
N ALA A 90 7.15 7.10 -1.51
CA ALA A 90 7.89 5.83 -1.59
C ALA A 90 7.93 5.11 -0.22
N LEU A 91 7.75 3.79 -0.23
CA LEU A 91 7.53 3.00 0.99
C LEU A 91 8.66 3.20 2.02
N GLU A 92 9.92 3.18 1.60
CA GLU A 92 11.08 3.44 2.47
C GLU A 92 11.01 4.83 3.12
N GLY A 93 10.63 5.85 2.35
CA GLY A 93 10.45 7.21 2.86
C GLY A 93 9.34 7.29 3.90
N GLN A 94 8.23 6.57 3.69
CA GLN A 94 7.14 6.53 4.66
C GLN A 94 7.58 5.89 5.99
N LYS A 95 8.31 4.77 5.94
CA LYS A 95 8.85 4.10 7.13
C LYS A 95 9.83 5.01 7.88
N ALA A 96 10.70 5.72 7.16
CA ALA A 96 11.66 6.67 7.75
C ALA A 96 10.94 7.85 8.45
N ILE A 97 9.88 8.38 7.85
CA ILE A 97 9.04 9.42 8.44
C ILE A 97 8.37 8.88 9.71
N ALA A 98 7.70 7.73 9.64
CA ALA A 98 7.04 7.12 10.80
C ALA A 98 8.00 6.87 11.97
N LYS A 99 9.17 6.32 11.67
CA LYS A 99 10.25 6.11 12.65
C LYS A 99 10.67 7.42 13.31
N SER A 100 10.87 8.48 12.51
CA SER A 100 11.29 9.79 13.03
C SER A 100 10.21 10.43 13.91
N LEU A 101 8.94 10.36 13.51
CA LEU A 101 7.82 10.89 14.30
C LEU A 101 7.64 10.12 15.62
N LEU A 102 7.83 8.80 15.60
CA LEU A 102 7.81 7.99 16.82
C LEU A 102 9.01 8.30 17.71
N LYS A 103 10.22 8.45 17.17
CA LYS A 103 11.39 8.85 17.97
C LYS A 103 11.23 10.25 18.57
N LEU A 104 10.58 11.18 17.86
CA LEU A 104 10.26 12.51 18.38
C LEU A 104 9.29 12.47 19.58
N ARG A 105 8.42 11.46 19.65
CA ARG A 105 7.52 11.25 20.80
C ARG A 105 8.14 10.47 21.95
N PHE A 106 9.37 9.97 21.80
CA PHE A 106 10.02 9.21 22.85
C PHE A 106 10.34 10.10 24.05
N SER A 107 9.69 9.82 25.18
CA SER A 107 9.79 10.58 26.42
C SER A 107 9.59 9.65 27.61
N THR A 108 9.80 10.15 28.82
CA THR A 108 9.56 9.37 30.05
C THR A 108 8.10 8.94 30.16
N ALA A 109 7.17 9.74 29.65
CA ALA A 109 5.74 9.40 29.62
C ALA A 109 5.40 8.27 28.63
N THR A 110 6.11 8.17 27.51
CA THR A 110 5.84 7.17 26.45
C THR A 110 6.73 5.93 26.55
N ALA A 111 7.83 5.99 27.32
CA ALA A 111 8.81 4.91 27.45
C ALA A 111 8.20 3.54 27.80
N GLY A 112 7.17 3.50 28.66
CA GLY A 112 6.48 2.27 29.02
C GLY A 112 5.71 1.63 27.84
N ALA A 113 5.04 2.44 27.02
CA ALA A 113 4.38 1.96 25.82
C ALA A 113 5.40 1.44 24.79
N TYR A 114 6.53 2.14 24.66
CA TYR A 114 7.61 1.77 23.74
C TYR A 114 8.27 0.46 24.18
N ALA A 115 8.49 0.29 25.48
CA ALA A 115 9.01 -0.95 26.06
C ALA A 115 8.07 -2.12 25.79
N THR A 116 6.76 -1.92 25.96
CA THR A 116 5.73 -2.92 25.68
C THR A 116 5.72 -3.30 24.19
N ALA A 117 5.75 -2.32 23.29
CA ALA A 117 5.73 -2.54 21.85
C ALA A 117 6.98 -3.27 21.34
N THR A 118 8.14 -2.98 21.93
CA THR A 118 9.44 -3.51 21.48
C THR A 118 9.95 -4.70 22.28
N GLY A 119 9.26 -5.09 23.37
CA GLY A 119 9.72 -6.13 24.29
C GLY A 119 10.97 -5.73 25.09
N MET A 120 11.28 -4.44 25.17
CA MET A 120 12.46 -3.93 25.89
C MET A 120 12.18 -3.68 27.36
N ASN A 121 13.25 -3.54 28.15
CA ASN A 121 13.13 -3.21 29.57
C ASN A 121 12.65 -1.74 29.73
N ALA A 122 11.52 -1.56 30.42
CA ALA A 122 10.88 -0.26 30.61
C ALA A 122 11.71 0.72 31.45
N GLU A 123 12.42 0.24 32.47
CA GLU A 123 13.28 1.09 33.33
C GLU A 123 14.46 1.63 32.53
N VAL A 124 15.06 0.82 31.66
CA VAL A 124 16.16 1.25 30.78
C VAL A 124 15.67 2.30 29.77
N LEU A 125 14.48 2.11 29.17
CA LEU A 125 13.92 3.11 28.26
C LEU A 125 13.50 4.40 29.00
N ALA A 126 13.02 4.31 30.24
CA ALA A 126 12.71 5.49 31.04
C ALA A 126 13.98 6.30 31.38
N SER A 127 15.05 5.63 31.81
CA SER A 127 16.37 6.25 32.03
C SER A 127 16.90 6.92 30.76
N LEU A 128 16.80 6.24 29.62
CA LEU A 128 17.17 6.78 28.31
C LEU A 128 16.39 8.07 27.99
N ALA A 129 15.07 8.04 28.16
CA ALA A 129 14.23 9.17 27.86
C ALA A 129 14.53 10.38 28.76
N GLU A 130 14.78 10.15 30.05
CA GLU A 130 15.20 11.20 30.99
C GLU A 130 16.53 11.82 30.56
N LYS A 131 17.52 10.98 30.20
CA LYS A 131 18.84 11.47 29.78
C LYS A 131 18.81 12.26 28.49
N ILE A 132 18.01 11.81 27.51
CA ILE A 132 17.79 12.52 26.24
C ILE A 132 17.13 13.88 26.51
N SER A 133 16.10 13.93 27.37
CA SER A 133 15.43 15.17 27.75
C SER A 133 16.36 16.16 28.46
N ASN A 134 17.29 15.66 29.26
CA ASN A 134 18.24 16.49 30.02
C ASN A 134 19.54 16.79 29.25
N GLY A 135 19.69 16.31 28.01
CA GLY A 135 20.92 16.49 27.22
C GLY A 135 22.16 15.82 27.81
N THR A 136 21.96 14.78 28.64
CA THR A 136 23.06 14.06 29.30
C THR A 136 23.57 12.90 28.44
N GLY A 137 24.88 12.65 28.49
CA GLY A 137 25.50 11.57 27.73
C GLY A 137 24.98 10.18 28.15
N LEU A 138 24.73 9.33 27.16
CA LEU A 138 24.35 7.94 27.39
C LEU A 138 25.56 7.10 27.79
N THR A 139 25.36 6.16 28.72
CA THR A 139 26.34 5.12 29.00
C THR A 139 26.42 4.13 27.83
N LEU A 140 27.48 3.31 27.78
CA LEU A 140 27.61 2.26 26.75
C LEU A 140 26.41 1.29 26.74
N ARG A 141 25.94 0.89 27.93
CA ARG A 141 24.76 0.02 28.09
C ARG A 141 23.49 0.67 27.54
N GLU A 142 23.31 1.96 27.77
CA GLU A 142 22.17 2.73 27.26
C GLU A 142 22.26 2.93 25.75
N GLY A 143 23.47 3.16 25.22
CA GLY A 143 23.71 3.22 23.78
C GLY A 143 23.34 1.91 23.06
N ASP A 144 23.73 0.76 23.61
CA ASP A 144 23.33 -0.56 23.10
C ASP A 144 21.79 -0.74 23.17
N ALA A 145 21.18 -0.36 24.28
CA ALA A 145 19.71 -0.41 24.42
C ALA A 145 19.02 0.48 23.38
N TRP A 146 19.50 1.70 23.15
CA TRP A 146 18.94 2.60 22.13
C TRP A 146 19.09 2.04 20.71
N ALA A 147 20.22 1.40 20.39
CA ALA A 147 20.41 0.75 19.10
C ALA A 147 19.44 -0.43 18.90
N ARG A 148 19.24 -1.26 19.92
CA ARG A 148 18.26 -2.37 19.88
C ARG A 148 16.83 -1.87 19.76
N PHE A 149 16.49 -0.79 20.47
CA PHE A 149 15.21 -0.10 20.34
C PHE A 149 14.97 0.34 18.89
N ASP A 150 15.95 1.03 18.30
CA ASP A 150 15.86 1.56 16.95
C ASP A 150 15.70 0.45 15.90
N LEU A 151 16.40 -0.68 16.09
CA LEU A 151 16.26 -1.87 15.26
C LEU A 151 14.86 -2.50 15.39
N MET A 152 14.36 -2.67 16.62
CA MET A 152 13.03 -3.25 16.85
C MET A 152 11.91 -2.37 16.31
N LEU A 153 12.01 -1.05 16.54
CA LEU A 153 11.09 -0.08 15.96
C LEU A 153 11.08 -0.19 14.42
N THR A 154 12.26 -0.31 13.81
CA THR A 154 12.38 -0.49 12.36
C THR A 154 11.68 -1.77 11.91
N ALA A 155 11.94 -2.90 12.56
CA ALA A 155 11.32 -4.19 12.21
C ALA A 155 9.78 -4.17 12.33
N ILE A 156 9.23 -3.55 13.37
CA ILE A 156 7.78 -3.41 13.57
C ILE A 156 7.16 -2.55 12.46
N LEU A 157 7.80 -1.41 12.13
CA LEU A 157 7.34 -0.55 11.04
C LEU A 157 7.46 -1.24 9.69
N ASP A 158 8.55 -1.95 9.41
CA ASP A 158 8.72 -2.75 8.19
C ASP A 158 7.56 -3.72 8.04
N GLN A 159 7.28 -4.53 9.06
CA GLN A 159 6.18 -5.49 9.02
C GLN A 159 4.83 -4.82 8.70
N GLY A 160 4.49 -3.74 9.41
CA GLY A 160 3.20 -3.07 9.22
C GLY A 160 3.07 -2.39 7.86
N TYR A 161 4.12 -1.72 7.38
CA TYR A 161 4.11 -1.04 6.10
C TYR A 161 4.11 -2.01 4.91
N GLU A 162 4.89 -3.09 4.95
CA GLU A 162 4.86 -4.13 3.91
C GLU A 162 3.50 -4.82 3.86
N ARG A 163 2.92 -5.14 5.03
CA ARG A 163 1.59 -5.75 5.10
C ARG A 163 0.50 -4.79 4.62
N GLY A 164 0.61 -3.51 4.97
CA GLY A 164 -0.28 -2.45 4.48
C GLY A 164 -0.23 -2.32 2.96
N ASP A 165 0.96 -2.29 2.35
CA ASP A 165 1.13 -2.24 0.89
C ASP A 165 0.55 -3.48 0.21
N GLN A 166 0.79 -4.66 0.78
CA GLN A 166 0.21 -5.91 0.27
C GLN A 166 -1.34 -5.87 0.30
N ILE A 167 -1.94 -5.45 1.41
CA ILE A 167 -3.40 -5.35 1.55
C ILE A 167 -3.96 -4.34 0.55
N TYR A 168 -3.33 -3.17 0.41
CA TYR A 168 -3.74 -2.17 -0.58
C TYR A 168 -3.71 -2.72 -2.00
N ARG A 169 -2.59 -3.33 -2.43
CA ARG A 169 -2.46 -3.88 -3.78
C ARG A 169 -3.45 -4.99 -4.05
N ASN A 170 -3.67 -5.88 -3.09
CA ASN A 170 -4.63 -6.97 -3.23
C ASN A 170 -6.07 -6.47 -3.29
N SER A 171 -6.41 -5.48 -2.45
CA SER A 171 -7.74 -4.87 -2.46
C SER A 171 -7.98 -4.09 -3.75
N ALA A 172 -6.98 -3.34 -4.23
CA ALA A 172 -7.06 -2.62 -5.50
C ALA A 172 -7.24 -3.58 -6.68
N LYS A 173 -6.51 -4.71 -6.69
CA LYS A 173 -6.67 -5.79 -7.68
C LYS A 173 -8.06 -6.41 -7.63
N ALA A 174 -8.57 -6.72 -6.44
CA ALA A 174 -9.89 -7.32 -6.29
C ALA A 174 -11.00 -6.37 -6.78
N LEU A 175 -10.94 -5.10 -6.37
CA LEU A 175 -11.90 -4.09 -6.81
C LEU A 175 -11.81 -3.82 -8.31
N SER A 176 -10.60 -3.85 -8.90
CA SER A 176 -10.44 -3.58 -10.33
C SER A 176 -11.04 -4.70 -11.19
N VAL A 177 -11.09 -5.95 -10.71
CA VAL A 177 -11.87 -7.02 -11.38
C VAL A 177 -13.36 -6.63 -11.47
N VAL A 178 -13.95 -6.19 -10.36
CA VAL A 178 -15.37 -5.80 -10.31
C VAL A 178 -15.64 -4.63 -11.26
N VAL A 179 -14.78 -3.60 -11.23
CA VAL A 179 -14.87 -2.44 -12.12
C VAL A 179 -14.68 -2.85 -13.58
N SER A 180 -13.74 -3.73 -13.88
CA SER A 180 -13.47 -4.21 -15.24
C SER A 180 -14.66 -4.97 -15.82
N ILE A 181 -15.32 -5.80 -15.02
CA ILE A 181 -16.57 -6.46 -15.38
C ILE A 181 -17.65 -5.42 -15.70
N GLY A 182 -17.84 -4.43 -14.84
CA GLY A 182 -18.82 -3.36 -15.08
C GLY A 182 -18.56 -2.60 -16.38
N LEU A 183 -17.31 -2.22 -16.63
CA LEU A 183 -16.89 -1.54 -17.85
C LEU A 183 -17.07 -2.41 -19.10
N ALA A 184 -16.77 -3.72 -19.01
CA ALA A 184 -17.02 -4.66 -20.11
C ALA A 184 -18.51 -4.76 -20.43
N VAL A 185 -19.37 -4.91 -19.42
CA VAL A 185 -20.83 -4.98 -19.61
C VAL A 185 -21.35 -3.71 -20.28
N VAL A 186 -20.92 -2.53 -19.81
CA VAL A 186 -21.30 -1.25 -20.42
C VAL A 186 -20.80 -1.14 -21.86
N GLY A 187 -19.57 -1.55 -22.14
CA GLY A 187 -19.00 -1.52 -23.49
C GLY A 187 -19.74 -2.42 -24.48
N PHE A 188 -20.05 -3.66 -24.07
CA PHE A 188 -20.83 -4.60 -24.91
C PHE A 188 -22.27 -4.14 -25.10
N TYR A 189 -22.91 -3.59 -24.06
CA TYR A 189 -24.25 -3.01 -24.18
C TYR A 189 -24.26 -1.81 -25.14
N ALA A 190 -23.27 -0.92 -25.06
CA ALA A 190 -23.17 0.22 -25.96
C ALA A 190 -23.04 -0.20 -27.44
N TYR A 191 -22.40 -1.35 -27.70
CA TYR A 191 -22.19 -1.90 -29.04
C TYR A 191 -23.44 -2.61 -29.61
N ASP A 192 -24.03 -3.56 -28.87
CA ASP A 192 -25.14 -4.40 -29.35
C ASP A 192 -26.53 -3.84 -28.98
N GLN A 193 -26.60 -2.81 -28.13
CA GLN A 193 -27.84 -2.30 -27.50
C GLN A 193 -28.69 -3.42 -26.86
N SER A 194 -28.04 -4.52 -26.46
CA SER A 194 -28.67 -5.74 -25.97
C SER A 194 -27.73 -6.47 -25.00
N PHE A 195 -28.30 -7.34 -24.15
CA PHE A 195 -27.56 -8.15 -23.19
C PHE A 195 -27.27 -9.57 -23.68
N LYS A 196 -27.45 -9.87 -24.98
CA LYS A 196 -27.19 -11.21 -25.53
C LYS A 196 -25.75 -11.68 -25.31
N SER A 197 -24.80 -10.73 -25.27
CA SER A 197 -23.37 -11.00 -25.06
C SER A 197 -22.91 -10.87 -23.61
N LEU A 198 -23.83 -10.84 -22.63
CA LEU A 198 -23.49 -10.63 -21.22
C LEU A 198 -22.47 -11.64 -20.70
N GLY A 199 -22.62 -12.92 -21.02
CA GLY A 199 -21.66 -13.96 -20.61
C GLY A 199 -20.24 -13.71 -21.13
N VAL A 200 -20.11 -13.22 -22.37
CA VAL A 200 -18.81 -12.85 -22.97
C VAL A 200 -18.25 -11.62 -22.28
N ALA A 201 -19.07 -10.60 -22.00
CA ALA A 201 -18.65 -9.40 -21.29
C ALA A 201 -18.11 -9.71 -19.89
N LEU A 202 -18.77 -10.61 -19.15
CA LEU A 202 -18.31 -11.06 -17.83
C LEU A 202 -16.93 -11.75 -17.92
N LEU A 203 -16.74 -12.65 -18.89
CA LEU A 203 -15.47 -13.35 -19.09
C LEU A 203 -14.35 -12.40 -19.50
N VAL A 204 -14.63 -11.45 -20.40
CA VAL A 204 -13.66 -10.44 -20.84
C VAL A 204 -13.24 -9.55 -19.68
N GLY A 205 -14.18 -9.03 -18.88
CA GLY A 205 -13.87 -8.20 -17.72
C GLY A 205 -13.10 -8.96 -16.64
N LEU A 206 -13.43 -10.23 -16.40
CA LEU A 206 -12.71 -11.07 -15.43
C LEU A 206 -11.26 -11.34 -15.87
N ALA A 207 -11.04 -11.56 -17.17
CA ALA A 207 -9.71 -11.81 -17.74
C ALA A 207 -8.87 -10.54 -17.92
N ALA A 208 -9.49 -9.37 -18.06
CA ALA A 208 -8.81 -8.11 -18.35
C ALA A 208 -7.82 -7.68 -17.27
N THR A 209 -8.24 -7.71 -16.00
CA THR A 209 -7.40 -7.32 -14.85
C THR A 209 -6.09 -8.11 -14.72
N PRO A 210 -6.08 -9.46 -14.77
CA PRO A 210 -4.84 -10.23 -14.73
C PRO A 210 -4.01 -10.16 -16.03
N VAL A 211 -4.63 -9.91 -17.18
CA VAL A 211 -3.92 -9.77 -18.46
C VAL A 211 -3.17 -8.45 -18.57
N ALA A 212 -3.73 -7.36 -18.03
CA ALA A 212 -3.15 -6.01 -18.11
C ALA A 212 -1.62 -5.94 -17.84
N PRO A 213 -1.07 -6.50 -16.74
CA PRO A 213 0.37 -6.42 -16.47
C PRO A 213 1.26 -7.22 -17.43
N VAL A 214 0.74 -8.27 -18.08
CA VAL A 214 1.52 -9.17 -18.95
C VAL A 214 1.23 -8.97 -20.44
N ALA A 215 0.33 -8.05 -20.78
CA ALA A 215 -0.19 -7.90 -22.15
C ALA A 215 0.89 -7.59 -23.18
N LYS A 216 1.84 -6.72 -22.83
CA LYS A 216 2.96 -6.35 -23.72
C LYS A 216 3.82 -7.56 -24.06
N ASP A 217 4.17 -8.35 -23.04
CA ASP A 217 5.02 -9.53 -23.20
C ASP A 217 4.29 -10.63 -23.96
N LEU A 218 3.01 -10.85 -23.65
CA LEU A 218 2.15 -11.80 -24.34
C LEU A 218 2.01 -11.46 -25.83
N THR A 219 1.73 -10.18 -26.15
CA THR A 219 1.60 -9.72 -27.54
C THR A 219 2.90 -9.89 -28.31
N SER A 220 4.03 -9.57 -27.67
CA SER A 220 5.36 -9.69 -28.27
C SER A 220 5.75 -11.15 -28.52
N ALA A 221 5.43 -12.06 -27.60
CA ALA A 221 5.68 -13.50 -27.75
C ALA A 221 4.85 -14.12 -28.89
N ILE A 222 3.57 -13.75 -29.01
CA ILE A 222 2.70 -14.20 -30.11
C ILE A 222 3.24 -13.73 -31.46
N ALA A 223 3.63 -12.45 -31.57
CA ALA A 223 4.20 -11.90 -32.80
C ALA A 223 5.51 -12.59 -33.20
N ALA A 224 6.37 -12.94 -32.23
CA ALA A 224 7.60 -13.68 -32.49
C ALA A 224 7.32 -15.12 -32.95
N GLY A 225 6.40 -15.83 -32.28
CA GLY A 225 6.00 -17.19 -32.65
C GLY A 225 5.36 -17.27 -34.04
N ALA A 226 4.52 -16.29 -34.38
CA ALA A 226 3.94 -16.16 -35.72
C ALA A 226 5.01 -16.02 -36.81
N LYS A 227 5.99 -15.12 -36.62
CA LYS A 227 7.09 -14.95 -37.57
C LYS A 227 7.92 -16.22 -37.74
N ALA A 228 8.16 -16.96 -36.65
CA ALA A 228 8.85 -18.23 -36.72
C ALA A 228 8.05 -19.26 -37.54
N ALA A 229 6.73 -19.38 -37.30
CA ALA A 229 5.85 -20.27 -38.05
C ALA A 229 5.80 -19.92 -39.55
N GLU A 230 5.79 -18.63 -39.91
CA GLU A 230 5.88 -18.19 -41.30
C GLU A 230 7.21 -18.57 -41.96
N ALA A 231 8.32 -18.50 -41.21
CA ALA A 231 9.64 -18.88 -41.71
C ALA A 231 9.75 -20.39 -42.03
N PHE A 232 9.05 -21.25 -41.27
CA PHE A 232 8.98 -22.70 -41.53
C PHE A 232 8.00 -23.08 -42.64
N ARG A 233 7.17 -22.14 -43.12
CA ARG A 233 6.19 -22.37 -44.18
C ARG A 233 6.71 -22.04 -45.59
N LYS A 234 7.95 -21.57 -45.69
CA LYS A 234 8.70 -21.40 -46.94
C LYS A 234 9.56 -22.63 -47.20
#